data_AF-A0A2G2LHE3-F1
#
_entry.id   AF-A0A2G2LHE3-F1
#
_cell.length_a   1.000
_cell.length_b   1.000
_cell.length_c   1.000
_cell.angle_alpha   90.00
_cell.angle_beta   90.00
_cell.angle_gamma   90.00
#
_symmetry.space_group_name_H-M   'P 1'
#
loop_
_entity.id
_entity.type
_entity.pdbx_description
1 polymer ?
#
loop_
_entity_poly.entity_id
_entity_poly.type
_entity_poly.pdbx_seq_one_letter_code
_entity_poly.pdbx_strand_id
1 'polypeptide(L)' 'MNGYKCFYECKSVDVKAKTSYAAQNAAVKLFQKENRKTVKGWLVSVNLCEVDGKQVDTVAE' A
#
# COMPACT_ATOMS: atom_id res chain seq x y z
N MET A 1 4.17 8.62 11.42
CA MET A 1 3.14 8.28 10.40
C MET A 1 3.84 7.37 9.41
N ASN A 2 3.26 6.23 9.07
CA ASN A 2 3.99 5.16 8.40
C ASN A 2 3.83 5.25 6.89
N GLY A 3 4.90 4.97 6.16
CA GLY A 3 4.90 4.82 4.71
C GLY A 3 4.67 3.37 4.34
N TYR A 4 3.67 3.13 3.51
CA TYR A 4 3.35 1.81 2.97
C TYR A 4 3.46 1.85 1.46
N LYS A 5 4.04 0.80 0.88
CA LYS A 5 4.01 0.58 -0.56
C LYS A 5 3.01 -0.51 -0.87
N CYS A 6 1.94 -0.13 -1.56
CA CYS A 6 0.85 -1.03 -1.91
C CYS A 6 0.99 -1.47 -3.36
N PHE A 7 0.73 -2.75 -3.64
CA PHE A 7 0.87 -3.35 -4.96
C PHE A 7 -0.44 -4.00 -5.40
N TYR A 8 -0.82 -3.80 -6.65
CA TYR A 8 -2.02 -4.39 -7.26
C TYR A 8 -1.83 -4.52 -8.78
N GLU A 9 -1.99 -5.72 -9.34
CA GLU A 9 -1.92 -6.03 -10.78
C GLU A 9 -0.83 -5.25 -11.55
N CYS A 10 0.44 -5.46 -11.17
CA CYS A 10 1.64 -4.80 -11.73
C CYS A 10 1.78 -3.29 -11.47
N LYS A 11 0.86 -2.67 -10.73
CA LYS A 11 0.96 -1.28 -10.29
C LYS A 11 1.38 -1.19 -8.83
N SER A 12 2.06 -0.10 -8.48
CA SER A 12 2.42 0.21 -7.10
C SER A 12 2.05 1.65 -6.75
N VAL A 13 1.61 1.89 -5.53
CA VAL A 13 1.34 3.23 -4.99
C VAL A 13 1.92 3.35 -3.58
N ASP A 14 2.53 4.50 -3.32
CA ASP A 14 3.06 4.84 -2.00
C ASP A 14 2.00 5.61 -1.21
N VAL A 15 1.68 5.12 -0.02
CA VAL A 15 0.59 5.63 0.82
C VAL A 15 1.10 5.89 2.23
N LYS A 16 0.83 7.08 2.75
CA LYS A 16 1.12 7.42 4.16
C LYS A 16 -0.13 7.17 5.01
N ALA A 17 -0.03 6.28 5.98
CA ALA A 17 -1.14 5.93 6.86
C ALA A 17 -0.66 5.61 8.29
N LYS A 18 -1.59 5.59 9.24
CA LYS A 18 -1.28 5.16 10.62
C LYS A 18 -1.24 3.64 10.76
N THR A 19 -2.02 2.91 9.96
CA THR A 19 -2.15 1.45 10.02
C THR A 19 -2.13 0.85 8.62
N SER A 20 -1.73 -0.42 8.52
CA SER A 20 -1.75 -1.19 7.27
C SER A 20 -3.16 -1.28 6.66
N TYR A 21 -4.18 -1.41 7.50
CA TYR A 21 -5.58 -1.41 7.06
C TYR A 21 -6.00 -0.08 6.44
N ALA A 22 -5.59 1.05 7.03
CA ALA A 22 -5.86 2.36 6.46
C ALA A 22 -5.10 2.56 5.13
N ALA A 23 -3.87 2.06 5.03
CA ALA A 23 -3.10 2.07 3.79
C ALA A 23 -3.79 1.26 2.69
N GLN A 24 -4.30 0.07 3.02
CA GLN A 24 -5.04 -0.78 2.08
C GLN A 24 -6.29 -0.05 1.53
N ASN A 25 -7.12 0.53 2.41
CA ASN A 25 -8.33 1.24 1.97
C ASN A 25 -8.02 2.44 1.07
N ALA A 26 -6.94 3.18 1.37
CA ALA A 26 -6.49 4.28 0.52
C ALA A 26 -5.95 3.77 -0.82
N ALA A 27 -5.13 2.71 -0.82
CA ALA A 27 -4.61 2.09 -2.03
C ALA A 27 -5.73 1.54 -2.93
N VAL A 28 -6.73 0.87 -2.36
CA VAL A 28 -7.91 0.37 -3.10
C VAL A 28 -8.60 1.52 -3.83
N LYS A 29 -8.82 2.67 -3.18
CA LYS A 29 -9.45 3.83 -3.82
C LYS A 29 -8.61 4.40 -4.96
N LEU A 30 -7.29 4.41 -4.83
CA LEU A 30 -6.37 4.86 -5.88
C LEU A 30 -6.40 3.88 -7.07
N PHE A 31 -6.22 2.59 -6.80
CA PHE A 31 -6.25 1.56 -7.83
C PHE A 31 -7.62 1.45 -8.50
N GLN A 32 -8.72 1.71 -7.79
CA GLN A 32 -10.07 1.70 -8.34
C GLN A 32 -10.31 2.85 -9.32
N LYS A 33 -9.67 4.01 -9.12
CA LYS A 33 -9.75 5.13 -10.08
C LYS A 33 -8.99 4.82 -11.36
N GLU A 34 -7.86 4.11 -11.25
CA GLU A 34 -7.02 3.80 -12.40
C GLU A 34 -7.39 2.51 -13.14
N ASN A 35 -8.14 1.61 -12.51
CA ASN A 35 -8.57 0.35 -13.11
C ASN A 35 -10.07 0.37 -13.39
N ARG A 36 -10.45 -0.13 -14.56
CA ARG A 36 -11.87 -0.35 -14.90
C ARG A 36 -12.53 -1.44 -14.06
N LYS A 37 -11.73 -2.35 -13.47
CA LYS A 37 -12.21 -3.47 -12.65
C LYS A 37 -12.37 -3.05 -11.20
N THR A 38 -13.27 -3.73 -10.48
CA THR A 38 -13.42 -3.54 -9.04
C THR A 38 -12.19 -4.07 -8.30
N VAL A 39 -11.45 -3.19 -7.65
CA VAL A 39 -10.29 -3.54 -6.83
C VAL A 39 -10.79 -3.93 -5.45
N LYS A 40 -10.49 -5.17 -5.03
CA LYS A 40 -10.88 -5.68 -3.72
C LYS A 40 -9.70 -5.57 -2.76
N GLY A 41 -9.97 -5.22 -1.50
CA GLY A 41 -8.91 -4.99 -0.50
C GLY A 41 -7.94 -6.16 -0.35
N TRP A 42 -8.45 -7.40 -0.33
CA TRP A 42 -7.63 -8.61 -0.21
C TRP A 42 -6.74 -8.93 -1.42
N LEU A 43 -6.94 -8.25 -2.56
CA LEU A 43 -6.05 -8.36 -3.72
C LEU A 43 -4.89 -7.37 -3.65
N VAL A 44 -4.92 -6.40 -2.73
CA VAL A 44 -3.88 -5.39 -2.57
C VAL A 44 -2.86 -5.89 -1.55
N SER A 45 -1.63 -6.09 -2.02
CA SER A 45 -0.49 -6.38 -1.14
C SER A 45 0.02 -5.08 -0.52
N VAL A 46 0.23 -5.05 0.79
CA VAL A 46 0.64 -3.86 1.54
C VAL A 46 1.97 -4.17 2.23
N ASN A 47 3.03 -3.49 1.82
CA ASN A 47 4.35 -3.57 2.44
C ASN A 47 4.62 -2.30 3.26
N LEU A 48 5.14 -2.48 4.47
CA LEU A 48 5.57 -1.38 5.33
C LEU A 48 6.99 -0.98 4.94
N CYS A 49 7.18 0.26 4.49
CA CYS A 49 8.48 0.76 4.01
C CYS A 49 9.04 1.88 4.88
N GLU A 50 8.22 2.53 5.70
CA GLU A 50 8.67 3.58 6.62
C GLU A 50 7.84 3.53 7.91
N VAL A 51 8.51 3.58 9.06
CA VAL A 51 7.89 3.68 10.38
C VAL A 51 8.42 4.94 11.05
N ASP A 52 7.52 5.86 11.37
CA ASP A 52 7.84 7.13 12.04
C ASP A 52 9.06 7.87 11.47
N GLY A 53 9.13 7.96 10.14
CA GLY A 53 10.20 8.66 9.42
C GLY A 53 11.51 7.88 9.29
N LYS A 54 11.57 6.64 9.78
CA LYS A 54 12.68 5.71 9.53
C LYS A 54 12.29 4.73 8.44
N GLN A 55 13.08 4.70 7.38
CA GLN A 55 12.92 3.72 6.31
C GLN A 55 13.20 2.32 6.85
N VAL A 56 12.32 1.37 6.53
CA VAL A 56 12.43 -0.02 6.94
C VAL A 56 12.80 -0.82 5.70
N ASP A 57 14.09 -1.14 5.58
CA ASP A 57 14.58 -2.08 4.57
C ASP A 57 14.18 -3.49 4.99
N THR A 58 13.14 -4.04 4.35
CA THR A 58 12.79 -5.45 4.50
C THR A 58 13.67 -6.28 3.55
N VAL A 59 14.99 -6.21 3.71
CA VAL A 59 15.87 -7.24 3.15
C VAL A 59 15.75 -8.46 4.08
N ALA A 60 14.85 -9.37 3.72
CA ALA A 60 14.89 -10.71 4.28
C ALA A 60 16.13 -11.41 3.69
N GLU A 61 17.16 -11.59 4.52
CA GLU A 61 18.26 -12.54 4.27
C GLU A 61 17.74 -13.99 4.18
#